data_AF-A0AAV8ZS79-F1
#
_entry.id   AF-A0AAV8ZS79-F1
#
_cell.length_a   1.000
_cell.length_b   1.000
_cell.length_c   1.000
_cell.angle_alpha   90.00
_cell.angle_beta   90.00
_cell.angle_gamma   90.00
#
_symmetry.space_group_name_H-M   'P 1'
#
loop_
_entity.id
_entity.type
_entity.pdbx_description
1 polymer ?
#
loop_
_entity_poly.entity_id
_entity_poly.type
_entity_poly.pdbx_seq_one_letter_code
_entity_poly.pdbx_strand_id
1 'polypeptide(L)'
;MKKMTIMSVQVKQGVFFRQQVQNNPNGGAESRSGSWQTRRQKNTILHIVNEMLRIYKKIIYRIKWCDRHNTCPHPFSCLYYTMQGAGKMFSIGLGIQISLKLVLNIKRIIQSPGTLKTLLFKKESLNLASFLGAYSGLFRASLCILRRLTGKDNPSHALPAGLLAGIAFTRYPDTTVALYVMWKAAQITYNLGTDKGIFPRVPGFTEFLYSFSTAILFHAAILEPTNLRPSYWKFLHSISGGRIACLSRTPLEVWGLNTTESLRKVLEQTKTVPVVYF
;
A
#
# COMPACT_ATOMS: atom_id res chain seq x y z
N MET A 1 21.28 -30.32 -30.65
CA MET A 1 19.90 -30.33 -30.11
C MET A 1 19.44 -28.88 -29.90
N LYS A 2 18.18 -28.58 -30.27
CA LYS A 2 17.66 -27.29 -30.72
C LYS A 2 17.72 -26.16 -29.67
N LYS A 3 18.33 -25.03 -30.05
CA LYS A 3 18.04 -23.68 -29.53
C LYS A 3 16.77 -23.17 -30.22
N MET A 4 15.82 -22.64 -29.46
CA MET A 4 14.62 -22.02 -30.02
C MET A 4 14.70 -20.50 -29.81
N THR A 5 14.90 -19.81 -30.93
CA THR A 5 14.87 -18.36 -31.14
C THR A 5 13.49 -17.99 -31.67
N ILE A 6 12.76 -17.07 -31.04
CA ILE A 6 11.61 -16.35 -31.66
C ILE A 6 11.62 -14.94 -31.04
N MET A 7 12.29 -13.98 -31.70
CA MET A 7 11.74 -12.98 -32.63
C MET A 7 10.97 -11.83 -31.97
N SER A 8 11.72 -10.74 -31.79
CA SER A 8 11.27 -9.35 -31.70
C SER A 8 10.47 -8.93 -32.93
N VAL A 9 9.28 -8.37 -32.71
CA VAL A 9 8.47 -7.73 -33.76
C VAL A 9 8.41 -6.23 -33.48
N GLN A 10 9.22 -5.48 -34.23
CA GLN A 10 9.08 -4.05 -34.49
C GLN A 10 8.10 -3.88 -35.66
N VAL A 11 7.07 -3.03 -35.53
CA VAL A 11 6.26 -2.59 -36.67
C VAL A 11 6.09 -1.07 -36.66
N LYS A 12 6.27 -0.54 -37.87
CA LYS A 12 6.55 0.81 -38.36
C LYS A 12 5.43 1.85 -38.19
N GLN A 13 5.87 3.11 -38.31
CA GLN A 13 5.15 4.38 -38.44
C GLN A 13 4.36 4.54 -39.76
N GLY A 14 3.43 5.52 -39.76
CA GLY A 14 2.71 6.08 -40.92
C GLY A 14 1.28 5.54 -41.04
N VAL A 15 0.21 6.32 -41.25
CA VAL A 15 0.05 7.37 -42.27
C VAL A 15 -0.94 8.44 -41.77
N PHE A 16 -0.55 9.70 -41.98
CA PHE A 16 -1.30 10.93 -41.73
C PHE A 16 -2.10 11.23 -43.02
N PHE A 17 -3.44 11.10 -43.02
CA PHE A 17 -4.24 11.50 -44.19
C PHE A 17 -4.66 12.96 -44.03
N ARG A 18 -3.95 13.84 -44.76
CA ARG A 18 -4.26 15.25 -44.96
C ARG A 18 -5.30 15.33 -46.08
N GLN A 19 -6.55 15.66 -45.74
CA GLN A 19 -7.58 15.89 -46.74
C GLN A 19 -7.31 17.25 -47.40
N GLN A 20 -6.75 17.24 -48.61
CA GLN A 20 -6.63 18.42 -49.46
C GLN A 20 -8.01 18.77 -50.03
N VAL A 21 -8.40 20.02 -49.79
CA VAL A 21 -9.53 20.68 -50.43
C VAL A 21 -9.11 20.97 -51.88
N GLN A 22 -9.79 20.36 -52.84
CA GLN A 22 -9.61 20.64 -54.26
C GLN A 22 -10.90 21.32 -54.76
N ASN A 23 -10.82 22.64 -54.93
CA ASN A 23 -11.81 23.44 -55.63
C ASN A 23 -11.64 23.22 -57.13
N ASN A 24 -12.71 22.87 -57.85
CA ASN A 24 -12.84 23.15 -59.27
C ASN A 24 -14.32 23.45 -59.59
N PRO A 25 -14.63 24.49 -60.39
CA PRO A 25 -15.99 24.95 -60.63
C PRO A 25 -16.62 24.28 -61.86
N ASN A 26 -17.96 24.31 -61.91
CA ASN A 26 -18.84 23.94 -63.01
C ASN A 26 -19.02 22.43 -63.31
N GLY A 27 -20.22 21.95 -62.98
CA GLY A 27 -20.76 20.68 -63.42
C GLY A 27 -22.15 20.47 -62.82
N GLY A 28 -23.17 20.98 -63.51
CA GLY A 28 -24.57 20.72 -63.16
C GLY A 28 -24.90 19.24 -63.35
N ALA A 29 -25.47 18.64 -62.31
CA ALA A 29 -26.25 17.41 -62.40
C ALA A 29 -27.14 17.33 -61.16
N GLU A 30 -28.45 17.44 -61.37
CA GLU A 30 -29.47 17.13 -60.39
C GLU A 30 -29.33 15.68 -59.92
N SER A 31 -29.21 15.49 -58.61
CA SER A 31 -29.45 14.18 -57.98
C SER A 31 -30.34 14.38 -56.76
N ARG A 32 -31.62 14.02 -56.91
CA ARG A 32 -32.56 13.75 -55.82
C ARG A 32 -31.92 12.76 -54.85
N SER A 33 -31.54 13.20 -53.66
CA SER A 33 -31.17 12.30 -52.57
C SER A 33 -32.30 12.27 -51.55
N GLY A 34 -32.92 11.09 -51.41
CA GLY A 34 -33.95 10.84 -50.42
C GLY A 34 -33.40 11.02 -49.02
N SER A 35 -34.13 11.76 -48.20
CA SER A 35 -33.84 11.94 -46.78
C SER A 35 -34.13 10.64 -46.03
N TRP A 36 -33.13 9.74 -45.99
CA TRP A 36 -33.12 8.66 -45.00
C TRP A 36 -32.82 9.29 -43.64
N GLN A 37 -33.86 9.79 -42.98
CA GLN A 37 -33.82 10.12 -41.56
C GLN A 37 -33.69 8.83 -40.76
N THR A 38 -32.47 8.30 -40.65
CA THR A 38 -32.15 7.28 -39.67
C THR A 38 -32.38 7.88 -38.28
N ARG A 39 -33.50 7.53 -37.65
CA ARG A 39 -33.86 7.90 -36.29
C ARG A 39 -32.85 7.24 -35.34
N ARG A 40 -31.70 7.87 -35.17
CA ARG A 40 -30.60 7.44 -34.31
C ARG A 40 -31.10 7.54 -32.87
N GLN A 41 -31.59 6.43 -32.33
CA GLN A 41 -32.01 6.28 -30.95
C GLN A 41 -30.83 6.68 -30.05
N LYS A 42 -30.87 7.90 -29.51
CA LYS A 42 -29.81 8.44 -28.66
C LYS A 42 -29.85 7.64 -27.36
N ASN A 43 -28.89 6.74 -27.18
CA ASN A 43 -28.72 6.02 -25.92
C ASN A 43 -28.47 7.03 -24.79
N THR A 44 -29.48 7.28 -23.97
CA THR A 44 -29.45 8.26 -22.87
C THR A 44 -28.32 7.96 -21.89
N ILE A 45 -27.99 6.67 -21.69
CA ILE A 45 -26.86 6.19 -20.90
C ILE A 45 -25.52 6.68 -21.48
N LEU A 46 -25.33 6.59 -22.79
CA LEU A 46 -24.10 7.09 -23.44
C LEU A 46 -24.01 8.61 -23.32
N HIS A 47 -25.13 9.33 -23.39
CA HIS A 47 -25.14 10.78 -23.18
C HIS A 47 -24.74 11.15 -21.75
N ILE A 48 -25.29 10.47 -20.74
CA ILE A 48 -24.94 10.66 -19.32
C ILE A 48 -23.46 10.35 -19.08
N VAL A 49 -22.96 9.23 -19.59
CA VAL A 49 -21.54 8.87 -19.47
C VAL A 49 -20.65 9.93 -20.13
N ASN A 50 -21.02 10.42 -21.31
CA ASN A 50 -20.25 11.44 -22.00
C ASN A 50 -20.25 12.77 -21.24
N GLU A 51 -21.37 13.13 -20.60
CA GLU A 51 -21.46 14.34 -19.78
C GLU A 51 -20.64 14.22 -18.49
N MET A 52 -20.66 13.07 -17.83
CA MET A 52 -19.80 12.78 -16.68
C MET A 52 -18.31 12.84 -17.06
N LEU A 53 -17.95 12.35 -18.25
CA LEU A 53 -16.58 12.45 -18.76
C LEU A 53 -16.17 13.90 -19.07
N ARG A 54 -17.10 14.74 -19.57
CA ARG A 54 -16.85 16.18 -19.76
C ARG A 54 -16.62 16.90 -18.43
N ILE A 55 -17.47 16.63 -17.43
CA ILE A 55 -17.31 17.20 -16.08
C ILE A 55 -15.99 16.75 -15.47
N TYR A 56 -15.65 15.46 -15.56
CA TYR A 56 -14.38 14.92 -15.10
C TYR A 56 -13.18 15.60 -15.79
N LYS A 57 -13.22 15.76 -17.12
CA LYS A 57 -12.20 16.49 -17.88
C LYS A 57 -12.09 17.95 -17.42
N LYS A 58 -13.21 18.63 -17.19
CA LYS A 58 -13.27 20.02 -16.73
C LYS A 58 -12.68 20.18 -15.33
N ILE A 59 -12.98 19.26 -14.42
CA ILE A 59 -12.43 19.23 -13.06
C ILE A 59 -10.92 18.97 -13.09
N ILE A 60 -10.46 17.98 -13.85
CA ILE A 60 -9.02 17.71 -14.00
C ILE A 60 -8.30 18.91 -14.59
N TYR A 61 -8.89 19.54 -15.61
CA TYR A 61 -8.34 20.75 -16.19
C TYR A 61 -8.21 21.82 -15.09
N ARG A 62 -9.28 22.16 -14.37
CA ARG A 62 -9.23 23.14 -13.26
C ARG A 62 -8.18 22.80 -12.20
N ILE A 63 -8.03 21.53 -11.82
CA ILE A 63 -7.00 21.07 -10.88
C ILE A 63 -5.60 21.24 -11.46
N LYS A 64 -5.39 20.94 -12.75
CA LYS A 64 -4.09 21.12 -13.44
C LYS A 64 -3.64 22.58 -13.52
N TRP A 65 -4.57 23.52 -13.54
CA TRP A 65 -4.31 24.97 -13.57
C TRP A 65 -4.17 25.60 -12.17
N CYS A 66 -4.22 24.80 -11.11
CA CYS A 66 -3.93 25.27 -9.76
C CYS A 66 -2.45 25.66 -9.63
N ASP A 67 -2.15 26.56 -8.68
CA ASP A 67 -0.84 27.19 -8.53
C ASP A 67 0.31 26.17 -8.37
N ARG A 68 1.41 26.41 -9.10
CA ARG A 68 2.63 25.60 -9.10
C ARG A 68 3.76 26.42 -8.51
N HIS A 69 4.38 25.91 -7.46
CA HIS A 69 5.55 26.57 -6.90
C HIS A 69 6.80 26.27 -7.74
N ASN A 70 7.64 27.29 -7.98
CA ASN A 70 8.82 27.19 -8.86
C ASN A 70 9.86 26.17 -8.39
N THR A 71 9.86 25.82 -7.11
CA THR A 71 10.83 24.89 -6.50
C THR A 71 10.37 23.43 -6.54
N CYS A 72 9.16 23.15 -7.02
CA CYS A 72 8.64 21.81 -7.12
C CYS A 72 9.02 21.16 -8.46
N PRO A 73 9.67 19.97 -8.46
CA PRO A 73 10.20 19.34 -9.68
C PRO A 73 9.13 18.64 -10.55
N HIS A 74 7.83 18.87 -10.31
CA HIS A 74 6.75 18.21 -11.03
C HIS A 74 6.18 19.08 -12.17
N PRO A 75 5.78 18.47 -13.30
CA PRO A 75 5.38 19.21 -14.51
C PRO A 75 4.01 19.87 -14.42
N PHE A 76 3.10 19.34 -13.60
CA PHE A 76 1.74 19.86 -13.43
C PHE A 76 1.57 20.59 -12.08
N SER A 77 0.35 21.01 -11.72
CA SER A 77 0.08 21.66 -10.43
C SER A 77 0.43 20.78 -9.22
N CYS A 78 0.77 21.41 -8.09
CA CYS A 78 1.05 20.72 -6.83
C CYS A 78 -0.14 19.86 -6.37
N LEU A 79 -1.36 20.40 -6.53
CA LEU A 79 -2.59 19.69 -6.18
C LEU A 79 -2.80 18.45 -7.05
N TYR A 80 -2.58 18.55 -8.36
CA TYR A 80 -2.68 17.42 -9.27
C TYR A 80 -1.69 16.32 -8.90
N TYR A 81 -0.43 16.67 -8.61
CA TYR A 81 0.61 15.71 -8.23
C TYR A 81 0.25 14.95 -6.94
N THR A 82 -0.32 15.64 -5.96
CA THR A 82 -0.80 15.06 -4.71
C THR A 82 -1.99 14.14 -4.92
N MET A 83 -3.04 14.61 -5.62
CA MET A 83 -4.25 13.82 -5.87
C MET A 83 -3.98 12.61 -6.76
N GLN A 84 -3.12 12.75 -7.78
CA GLN A 84 -2.69 11.64 -8.62
C GLN A 84 -1.95 10.58 -7.79
N GLY A 85 -1.09 11.01 -6.87
CA GLY A 85 -0.38 10.12 -5.95
C GLY A 85 -1.30 9.38 -4.99
N ALA A 86 -2.25 10.09 -4.39
CA ALA A 86 -3.24 9.52 -3.51
C ALA A 86 -4.13 8.53 -4.26
N GLY A 87 -4.67 8.92 -5.42
CA GLY A 87 -5.52 8.08 -6.26
C GLY A 87 -4.82 6.81 -6.73
N LYS A 88 -3.57 6.91 -7.20
CA LYS A 88 -2.79 5.74 -7.63
C LYS A 88 -2.60 4.72 -6.50
N MET A 89 -2.17 5.18 -5.33
CA MET A 89 -1.92 4.29 -4.19
C MET A 89 -3.21 3.74 -3.58
N PHE A 90 -4.30 4.53 -3.60
CA PHE A 90 -5.63 4.08 -3.22
C PHE A 90 -6.13 2.95 -4.13
N SER A 91 -6.00 3.11 -5.46
CA SER A 91 -6.38 2.07 -6.43
C SER A 91 -5.55 0.79 -6.26
N ILE A 92 -4.25 0.91 -5.99
CA ILE A 92 -3.38 -0.25 -5.70
C ILE A 92 -3.84 -0.94 -4.40
N GLY A 93 -4.11 -0.18 -3.35
CA GLY A 93 -4.58 -0.70 -2.07
C GLY A 93 -5.91 -1.44 -2.19
N LEU A 94 -6.88 -0.89 -2.92
CA LEU A 94 -8.13 -1.57 -3.24
C LEU A 94 -7.88 -2.84 -4.05
N GLY A 95 -7.06 -2.74 -5.11
CA GLY A 95 -6.74 -3.86 -5.98
C GLY A 95 -6.19 -5.05 -5.20
N ILE A 96 -5.20 -4.83 -4.34
CA ILE A 96 -4.60 -5.87 -3.49
C ILE A 96 -5.65 -6.52 -2.58
N GLN A 97 -6.49 -5.71 -1.91
CA GLN A 97 -7.54 -6.21 -1.03
C GLN A 97 -8.58 -7.06 -1.75
N ILE A 98 -9.00 -6.62 -2.94
CA ILE A 98 -9.94 -7.34 -3.78
C ILE A 98 -9.33 -8.65 -4.25
N SER A 99 -8.10 -8.61 -4.78
CA SER A 99 -7.39 -9.80 -5.27
C SER A 99 -7.21 -10.83 -4.15
N LEU A 100 -6.78 -10.41 -2.96
CA LEU A 100 -6.58 -11.33 -1.83
C LEU A 100 -7.90 -11.98 -1.39
N LYS A 101 -8.97 -11.19 -1.24
CA LYS A 101 -10.29 -11.72 -0.85
C LYS A 101 -10.88 -12.65 -1.91
N LEU A 102 -10.66 -12.32 -3.18
CA LEU A 102 -11.09 -13.14 -4.32
C LEU A 102 -10.39 -14.50 -4.31
N VAL A 103 -9.07 -14.53 -4.13
CA VAL A 103 -8.28 -15.78 -4.08
C VAL A 103 -8.69 -16.63 -2.88
N LEU A 104 -8.82 -16.03 -1.69
CA LEU A 104 -9.14 -16.77 -0.46
C LEU A 104 -10.59 -17.29 -0.42
N ASN A 105 -11.53 -16.67 -1.15
CA ASN A 105 -12.95 -17.05 -1.12
C ASN A 105 -13.51 -17.45 -2.49
N ILE A 106 -12.65 -17.90 -3.42
CA ILE A 106 -13.04 -18.14 -4.82
C ILE A 106 -14.26 -19.07 -4.96
N LYS A 107 -14.31 -20.16 -4.17
CA LYS A 107 -15.42 -21.12 -4.17
C LYS A 107 -16.75 -20.48 -3.74
N ARG A 108 -16.72 -19.65 -2.70
CA ARG A 108 -17.91 -18.97 -2.14
C ARG A 108 -18.41 -17.84 -3.06
N ILE A 109 -17.50 -17.18 -3.77
CA ILE A 109 -17.80 -16.09 -4.69
C ILE A 109 -18.45 -16.60 -5.97
N ILE A 110 -17.97 -17.72 -6.51
CA ILE A 110 -18.56 -18.37 -7.70
C ILE A 110 -20.02 -18.79 -7.42
N GLN A 111 -20.31 -19.24 -6.19
CA GLN A 111 -21.66 -19.61 -5.76
C GLN A 111 -22.58 -18.41 -5.50
N SER A 112 -22.03 -17.24 -5.13
CA SER A 112 -22.82 -16.06 -4.73
C SER A 112 -22.16 -14.74 -5.15
N PRO A 113 -22.40 -14.25 -6.38
CA PRO A 113 -21.76 -13.04 -6.88
C PRO A 113 -22.18 -11.76 -6.14
N GLY A 114 -23.34 -11.77 -5.45
CA GLY A 114 -23.79 -10.66 -4.60
C GLY A 114 -22.86 -10.37 -3.43
N THR A 115 -22.17 -11.39 -2.93
CA THR A 115 -21.27 -11.29 -1.77
C THR A 115 -20.02 -10.46 -2.07
N LEU A 116 -19.63 -10.31 -3.34
CA LEU A 116 -18.48 -9.50 -3.76
C LEU A 116 -18.64 -8.03 -3.42
N LYS A 117 -19.82 -7.44 -3.67
CA LYS A 117 -20.08 -6.02 -3.36
C LYS A 117 -19.96 -5.78 -1.86
N THR A 118 -20.52 -6.67 -1.04
CA THR A 118 -20.43 -6.59 0.42
C THR A 118 -19.00 -6.77 0.92
N LEU A 119 -18.21 -7.64 0.29
CA LEU A 119 -16.79 -7.85 0.63
C LEU A 119 -15.91 -6.66 0.23
N LEU A 120 -16.21 -6.02 -0.90
CA LEU A 120 -15.60 -4.79 -1.42
C LEU A 120 -15.86 -3.59 -0.51
N PHE A 121 -17.13 -3.39 -0.13
CA PHE A 121 -17.57 -2.30 0.73
C PHE A 121 -17.37 -2.59 2.22
N LYS A 122 -16.70 -3.69 2.58
CA LYS A 122 -16.31 -3.94 3.96
C LYS A 122 -15.37 -2.83 4.40
N LYS A 123 -15.68 -2.20 5.54
CA LYS A 123 -14.93 -1.07 6.13
C LYS A 123 -13.42 -1.34 6.16
N GLU A 124 -13.00 -2.57 6.44
CA GLU A 124 -11.60 -2.99 6.49
C GLU A 124 -10.83 -2.80 5.17
N SER A 125 -11.42 -3.15 4.02
CA SER A 125 -10.76 -3.01 2.71
C SER A 125 -10.69 -1.55 2.28
N LEU A 126 -11.74 -0.78 2.60
CA LEU A 126 -11.74 0.66 2.37
C LEU A 126 -10.75 1.38 3.30
N ASN A 127 -10.58 0.91 4.54
CA ASN A 127 -9.64 1.48 5.49
C ASN A 127 -8.20 1.30 5.01
N LEU A 128 -7.80 0.10 4.55
CA LEU A 128 -6.44 -0.09 4.02
C LEU A 128 -6.19 0.77 2.77
N ALA A 129 -7.13 0.80 1.83
CA ALA A 129 -6.99 1.63 0.65
C ALA A 129 -6.92 3.12 0.98
N SER A 130 -7.80 3.60 1.86
CA SER A 130 -7.80 4.99 2.32
C SER A 130 -6.52 5.34 3.07
N PHE A 131 -5.94 4.43 3.86
CA PHE A 131 -4.64 4.59 4.49
C PHE A 131 -3.53 4.79 3.45
N LEU A 132 -3.41 3.90 2.45
CA LEU A 132 -2.38 3.99 1.41
C LEU A 132 -2.53 5.26 0.56
N GLY A 133 -3.76 5.62 0.22
CA GLY A 133 -4.06 6.86 -0.50
C GLY A 133 -3.74 8.10 0.31
N ALA A 134 -4.19 8.16 1.57
CA ALA A 134 -3.98 9.28 2.48
C ALA A 134 -2.49 9.45 2.82
N TYR A 135 -1.76 8.37 3.07
CA TYR A 135 -0.31 8.41 3.32
C TYR A 135 0.44 9.02 2.13
N SER A 136 0.18 8.52 0.91
CA SER A 136 0.79 9.04 -0.32
C SER A 136 0.42 10.51 -0.57
N GLY A 137 -0.84 10.87 -0.34
CA GLY A 137 -1.33 12.24 -0.47
C GLY A 137 -0.67 13.19 0.54
N LEU A 138 -0.70 12.86 1.83
CA LEU A 138 -0.10 13.67 2.90
C LEU A 138 1.41 13.80 2.72
N PHE A 139 2.10 12.74 2.30
CA PHE A 139 3.53 12.79 2.01
C PHE A 139 3.85 13.78 0.88
N ARG A 140 3.13 13.72 -0.24
CA ARG A 140 3.36 14.64 -1.37
C ARG A 140 2.92 16.07 -1.04
N ALA A 141 1.80 16.23 -0.33
CA ALA A 141 1.31 17.53 0.11
C ALA A 141 2.32 18.21 1.04
N SER A 142 2.81 17.50 2.05
CA SER A 142 3.80 18.01 3.00
C SER A 142 5.12 18.37 2.32
N LEU A 143 5.61 17.56 1.38
CA LEU A 143 6.79 17.91 0.57
C LEU A 143 6.57 19.21 -0.22
N CYS A 144 5.43 19.38 -0.89
CA CYS A 144 5.13 20.59 -1.66
C CYS A 144 4.99 21.82 -0.75
N ILE A 145 4.37 21.67 0.42
CA ILE A 145 4.24 22.75 1.42
C ILE A 145 5.62 23.14 1.94
N LEU A 146 6.45 22.16 2.31
CA LEU A 146 7.76 22.42 2.89
C LEU A 146 8.74 23.05 1.88
N ARG A 147 8.65 22.67 0.59
CA ARG A 147 9.36 23.32 -0.52
C ARG A 147 8.87 24.73 -0.80
N ARG A 148 7.56 25.01 -0.63
CA ARG A 148 6.98 26.35 -0.75
C ARG A 148 7.48 27.27 0.37
N LEU A 149 7.58 26.75 1.59
CA LEU A 149 8.08 27.51 2.74
C LEU A 149 9.59 27.75 2.69
N THR A 150 10.37 26.76 2.27
CA THR A 150 11.85 26.83 2.30
C THR A 150 12.43 27.48 1.03
N GLY A 151 11.70 27.48 -0.07
CA GLY A 151 12.18 28.00 -1.35
C GLY A 151 13.31 27.17 -1.97
N LYS A 152 13.60 25.97 -1.45
CA LYS A 152 14.67 25.06 -1.91
C LYS A 152 14.18 23.62 -1.93
N ASP A 153 14.78 22.79 -2.79
CA ASP A 153 14.54 21.34 -2.81
C ASP A 153 15.69 20.60 -2.12
N ASN A 154 15.53 20.32 -0.83
CA ASN A 154 16.50 19.56 -0.03
C ASN A 154 15.96 18.16 0.32
N PRO A 155 16.80 17.11 0.30
CA PRO A 155 16.39 15.76 0.67
C PRO A 155 15.96 15.63 2.14
N SER A 156 16.42 16.52 3.01
CA SER A 156 16.06 16.56 4.44
C SER A 156 14.56 16.79 4.68
N HIS A 157 13.83 17.33 3.69
CA HIS A 157 12.39 17.51 3.76
C HIS A 157 11.60 16.20 3.74
N ALA A 158 12.21 15.09 3.30
CA ALA A 158 11.56 13.78 3.27
C ALA A 158 11.25 13.23 4.67
N LEU A 159 12.08 13.53 5.67
CA LEU A 159 11.90 13.05 7.04
C LEU A 159 10.64 13.65 7.71
N PRO A 160 10.48 14.98 7.83
CA PRO A 160 9.27 15.57 8.41
C PRO A 160 8.02 15.27 7.58
N ALA A 161 8.14 15.20 6.25
CA ALA A 161 7.03 14.80 5.38
C ALA A 161 6.57 13.36 5.65
N GLY A 162 7.52 12.44 5.86
CA GLY A 162 7.23 11.06 6.24
C GLY A 162 6.54 10.93 7.59
N LEU A 163 6.99 11.71 8.59
CA LEU A 163 6.37 11.74 9.92
C LEU A 163 4.93 12.28 9.87
N LEU A 164 4.70 13.38 9.15
CA LEU A 164 3.35 13.93 8.94
C LEU A 164 2.45 12.96 8.18
N ALA A 165 2.98 12.29 7.15
CA ALA A 165 2.25 11.26 6.42
C ALA A 165 1.88 10.07 7.32
N GLY A 166 2.68 9.77 8.34
CA GLY A 166 2.43 8.73 9.34
C GLY A 166 1.10 8.91 10.09
N ILE A 167 0.57 10.13 10.21
CA ILE A 167 -0.75 10.40 10.81
C ILE A 167 -1.87 9.67 10.05
N ALA A 168 -1.68 9.37 8.75
CA ALA A 168 -2.62 8.56 7.98
C ALA A 168 -2.86 7.17 8.61
N PHE A 169 -1.89 6.63 9.36
CA PHE A 169 -1.98 5.31 10.00
C PHE A 169 -3.14 5.20 10.99
N THR A 170 -3.59 6.32 11.55
CA THR A 170 -4.81 6.38 12.39
C THR A 170 -6.05 5.82 11.69
N ARG A 171 -6.09 5.83 10.35
CA ARG A 171 -7.20 5.29 9.57
C ARG A 171 -7.22 3.76 9.49
N TYR A 172 -6.07 3.11 9.72
CA TYR A 172 -5.93 1.66 9.75
C TYR A 172 -5.03 1.24 10.92
N PRO A 173 -5.55 1.32 12.16
CA PRO A 173 -4.78 1.07 13.38
C PRO A 173 -4.59 -0.43 13.64
N ASP A 174 -3.87 -1.13 12.77
CA ASP A 174 -3.45 -2.51 12.99
C ASP A 174 -1.99 -2.56 13.43
N THR A 175 -1.76 -2.96 14.69
CA THR A 175 -0.41 -3.06 15.28
C THR A 175 0.50 -4.02 14.52
N THR A 176 -0.06 -5.08 13.94
CA THR A 176 0.68 -6.07 13.16
C THR A 176 1.23 -5.45 11.88
N VAL A 177 0.38 -4.69 11.19
CA VAL A 177 0.77 -4.00 9.96
C VAL A 177 1.72 -2.85 10.27
N ALA A 178 1.50 -2.11 11.36
CA ALA A 178 2.42 -1.06 11.82
C ALA A 178 3.82 -1.61 12.04
N LEU A 179 3.91 -2.71 12.80
CA LEU A 179 5.17 -3.39 13.10
C LEU A 179 5.87 -3.88 11.83
N TYR A 180 5.10 -4.44 10.89
CA TYR A 180 5.65 -4.91 9.61
C TYR A 180 6.20 -3.75 8.76
N VAL A 181 5.46 -2.65 8.65
CA VAL A 181 5.91 -1.46 7.92
C VAL A 181 7.14 -0.85 8.56
N MET A 182 7.16 -0.74 9.90
CA MET A 182 8.33 -0.27 10.66
C MET A 182 9.57 -1.13 10.39
N TRP A 183 9.42 -2.46 10.46
CA TRP A 183 10.51 -3.40 10.15
C TRP A 183 11.02 -3.25 8.72
N LYS A 184 10.12 -3.18 7.74
CA LYS A 184 10.49 -2.97 6.34
C LYS A 184 11.18 -1.62 6.13
N ALA A 185 10.75 -0.57 6.80
CA ALA A 185 11.40 0.74 6.76
C ALA A 185 12.81 0.68 7.34
N ALA A 186 13.01 0.00 8.48
CA ALA A 186 14.34 -0.21 9.07
C ALA A 186 15.26 -0.98 8.10
N GLN A 187 14.75 -2.06 7.48
CA GLN A 187 15.50 -2.84 6.50
C GLN A 187 15.90 -2.00 5.27
N ILE A 188 14.97 -1.21 4.71
CA ILE A 188 15.25 -0.34 3.56
C ILE A 188 16.27 0.74 3.94
N THR A 189 16.16 1.31 5.13
CA THR A 189 17.08 2.34 5.63
C THR A 189 18.49 1.78 5.80
N TYR A 190 18.62 0.57 6.36
CA TYR A 190 19.89 -0.13 6.46
C TYR A 190 20.52 -0.37 5.08
N ASN A 191 19.75 -0.94 4.14
CA ASN A 191 20.24 -1.19 2.77
C ASN A 191 20.69 0.11 2.08
N LEU A 192 19.89 1.17 2.19
CA LEU A 192 20.24 2.47 1.63
C LEU A 192 21.49 3.07 2.30
N GLY A 193 21.68 2.84 3.60
CA GLY A 193 22.85 3.26 4.34
C GLY A 193 24.10 2.48 3.95
N THR A 194 23.98 1.18 3.69
CA THR A 194 25.08 0.36 3.16
C THR A 194 25.45 0.75 1.73
N ASP A 195 24.47 1.04 0.88
CA ASP A 195 24.70 1.47 -0.51
C ASP A 195 25.43 2.83 -0.59
N LYS A 196 25.20 3.69 0.41
CA LYS A 196 25.88 4.99 0.55
C LYS A 196 27.25 4.88 1.24
N GLY A 197 27.67 3.69 1.65
CA GLY A 197 28.94 3.47 2.36
C GLY A 197 28.97 4.02 3.78
N ILE A 198 27.82 4.33 4.39
CA ILE A 198 27.73 4.83 5.77
C ILE A 198 27.92 3.67 6.77
N PHE A 199 27.36 2.50 6.45
CA PHE A 199 27.45 1.30 7.28
C PHE A 199 28.21 0.19 6.56
N PRO A 200 29.12 -0.53 7.25
CA PRO A 200 29.75 -1.71 6.69
C PRO A 200 28.72 -2.81 6.45
N ARG A 201 28.87 -3.55 5.34
CA ARG A 201 27.97 -4.67 5.01
C ARG A 201 28.28 -5.84 5.92
N VAL A 202 27.50 -6.00 7.00
CA VAL A 202 27.65 -7.13 7.92
C VAL A 202 26.96 -8.37 7.30
N PRO A 203 27.69 -9.48 7.06
CA PRO A 203 27.06 -10.73 6.66
C PRO A 203 26.19 -11.26 7.80
N GLY A 204 24.94 -11.62 7.52
CA GLY A 204 24.04 -12.17 8.53
C GLY A 204 23.40 -11.14 9.48
N PHE A 205 23.35 -9.85 9.12
CA PHE A 205 22.76 -8.81 9.99
C PHE A 205 21.31 -9.12 10.39
N THR A 206 20.51 -9.65 9.47
CA THR A 206 19.12 -10.03 9.72
C THR A 206 18.98 -11.14 10.74
N GLU A 207 19.89 -12.11 10.70
CA GLU A 207 19.99 -13.26 11.60
C GLU A 207 20.42 -12.79 12.98
N PHE A 208 21.43 -11.92 13.06
CA PHE A 208 21.83 -11.29 14.31
C PHE A 208 20.68 -10.50 14.94
N LEU A 209 19.97 -9.69 14.15
CA LEU A 209 18.86 -8.87 14.64
C LEU A 209 17.67 -9.73 15.09
N TYR A 210 17.42 -10.84 14.41
CA TYR A 210 16.45 -11.85 14.82
C TYR A 210 16.85 -12.53 16.14
N SER A 211 18.09 -13.00 16.25
CA SER A 211 18.62 -13.62 17.48
C SER A 211 18.60 -12.65 18.66
N PHE A 212 18.96 -11.39 18.44
CA PHE A 212 18.90 -10.34 19.46
C PHE A 212 17.45 -10.05 19.90
N SER A 213 16.53 -9.90 18.95
CA SER A 213 15.11 -9.64 19.26
C SER A 213 14.47 -10.81 20.00
N THR A 214 14.78 -12.04 19.59
CA THR A 214 14.29 -13.25 20.27
C THR A 214 14.92 -13.41 21.65
N ALA A 215 16.20 -13.09 21.84
CA ALA A 215 16.84 -13.08 23.16
C ALA A 215 16.15 -12.10 24.12
N ILE A 216 15.83 -10.87 23.66
CA ILE A 216 15.06 -9.90 24.46
C ILE A 216 13.67 -10.45 24.78
N LEU A 217 13.00 -11.09 23.81
CA LEU A 217 11.68 -11.67 24.00
C LEU A 217 11.69 -12.79 25.05
N PHE A 218 12.70 -13.67 25.03
CA PHE A 218 12.90 -14.71 26.04
C PHE A 218 13.24 -14.11 27.40
N HIS A 219 14.10 -13.10 27.45
CA HIS A 219 14.43 -12.41 28.69
C HIS A 219 13.18 -11.82 29.37
N ALA A 220 12.35 -11.09 28.61
CA ALA A 220 11.08 -10.56 29.10
C ALA A 220 10.12 -11.68 29.53
N ALA A 221 10.03 -12.77 28.77
CA ALA A 221 9.16 -13.90 29.10
C ALA A 221 9.58 -14.67 30.37
N ILE A 222 10.88 -14.66 30.68
CA ILE A 222 11.44 -15.31 31.87
C ILE A 222 11.18 -14.43 33.10
N LEU A 223 11.50 -13.13 33.05
CA LEU A 223 11.41 -12.23 34.20
C LEU A 223 9.99 -11.72 34.49
N GLU A 224 9.27 -11.24 33.47
CA GLU A 224 7.96 -10.60 33.58
C GLU A 224 7.02 -11.06 32.44
N PRO A 225 6.61 -12.35 32.43
CA PRO A 225 5.71 -12.88 31.41
C PRO A 225 4.37 -12.12 31.31
N THR A 226 3.90 -11.48 32.39
CA THR A 226 2.63 -10.72 32.41
C THR A 226 2.65 -9.49 31.52
N ASN A 227 3.82 -8.90 31.27
CA ASN A 227 3.96 -7.75 30.38
C ASN A 227 3.99 -8.17 28.90
N LEU A 228 4.10 -9.48 28.64
CA LEU A 228 4.18 -10.02 27.30
C LEU A 228 2.78 -10.23 26.71
N ARG A 229 2.60 -9.80 25.45
CA ARG A 229 1.33 -10.08 24.73
C ARG A 229 1.11 -11.60 24.66
N PRO A 230 -0.11 -12.10 24.92
CA PRO A 230 -0.43 -13.53 24.89
C PRO A 230 -0.03 -14.27 23.61
N SER A 231 -0.04 -13.59 22.45
CA SER A 231 0.41 -14.18 21.18
C SER A 231 1.91 -14.51 21.18
N TYR A 232 2.74 -13.66 21.78
CA TYR A 232 4.18 -13.90 21.88
C TYR A 232 4.48 -15.01 22.88
N TRP A 233 3.74 -15.09 23.99
CA TRP A 233 3.86 -16.23 24.92
C TRP A 233 3.57 -17.56 24.20
N LYS A 234 2.47 -17.65 23.45
CA LYS A 234 2.13 -18.85 22.67
C LYS A 234 3.20 -19.19 21.62
N PHE A 235 3.79 -18.19 20.99
CA PHE A 235 4.90 -18.37 20.06
C PHE A 235 6.13 -18.97 20.76
N LEU A 236 6.53 -18.43 21.91
CA LEU A 236 7.64 -18.95 22.71
C LEU A 236 7.37 -20.36 23.25
N HIS A 237 6.14 -20.61 23.72
CA HIS A 237 5.70 -21.93 24.17
C HIS A 237 5.79 -22.95 23.02
N SER A 238 5.35 -22.59 21.82
CA SER A 238 5.44 -23.43 20.63
C SER A 238 6.88 -23.72 20.21
N ILE A 239 7.74 -22.70 20.12
CA ILE A 239 9.17 -22.88 19.76
C ILE A 239 9.93 -23.71 20.80
N SER A 240 9.61 -23.54 22.08
CA SER A 240 10.28 -24.28 23.16
C SER A 240 9.71 -25.69 23.40
N GLY A 241 8.67 -26.10 22.67
CA GLY A 241 7.98 -27.37 22.92
C GLY A 241 7.34 -27.43 24.31
N GLY A 242 6.92 -26.29 24.86
CA GLY A 242 6.32 -26.17 26.18
C GLY A 242 7.31 -26.08 27.35
N ARG A 243 8.62 -26.19 27.11
CA ARG A 243 9.65 -26.17 28.17
C ARG A 243 9.74 -24.84 28.91
N ILE A 244 9.41 -23.73 28.26
CA ILE A 244 9.43 -22.40 28.89
C ILE A 244 8.45 -22.28 30.07
N ALA A 245 7.39 -23.09 30.09
CA ALA A 245 6.42 -23.15 31.18
C ALA A 245 6.92 -23.99 32.37
N CYS A 246 7.90 -24.88 32.14
CA CYS A 246 8.44 -25.79 33.15
C CYS A 246 9.70 -25.23 33.84
N LEU A 247 10.27 -24.14 33.33
CA LEU A 247 11.45 -23.49 33.89
C LEU A 247 11.15 -22.98 35.31
N SER A 248 11.85 -23.50 36.32
CA SER A 248 11.76 -23.00 37.69
C SER A 248 12.26 -21.56 37.78
N ARG A 249 11.43 -20.68 38.34
CA ARG A 249 11.71 -19.24 38.46
C ARG A 249 11.95 -18.78 39.89
N THR A 250 11.93 -19.71 40.85
CA THR A 250 12.23 -19.45 42.27
C THR A 250 13.57 -18.74 42.47
N PRO A 251 14.66 -19.09 41.76
CA PRO A 251 15.94 -18.36 41.90
C PRO A 251 15.88 -16.90 41.42
N LEU A 252 14.91 -16.57 40.55
CA LEU A 252 14.74 -15.24 39.97
C LEU A 252 13.92 -14.31 40.88
N GLU A 253 13.31 -14.85 41.93
CA GLU A 253 12.54 -14.07 42.91
C GLU A 253 13.43 -13.14 43.75
N VAL A 254 14.75 -13.36 43.76
CA VAL A 254 15.74 -12.46 44.38
C VAL A 254 15.62 -11.02 43.83
N TRP A 255 15.16 -10.86 42.59
CA TRP A 255 14.94 -9.54 41.99
C TRP A 255 13.63 -8.85 42.42
N GLY A 256 12.80 -9.48 43.26
CA GLY A 256 11.55 -8.90 43.78
C GLY A 256 10.43 -8.76 42.75
N LEU A 257 10.53 -9.45 41.61
CA LEU A 257 9.61 -9.32 40.47
C LEU A 257 8.39 -10.25 40.52
N ASN A 258 8.21 -11.03 41.60
CA ASN A 258 7.12 -12.03 41.76
C ASN A 258 6.94 -12.91 40.50
N THR A 259 8.06 -13.30 39.91
CA THR A 259 8.11 -13.94 38.59
C THR A 259 7.34 -15.25 38.55
N THR A 260 7.34 -16.05 39.62
CA THR A 260 6.57 -17.30 39.72
C THR A 260 5.06 -17.06 39.68
N GLU A 261 4.57 -16.05 40.40
CA GLU A 261 3.15 -15.69 40.40
C GLU A 261 2.72 -15.15 39.02
N SER A 262 3.56 -14.32 38.41
CA SER A 262 3.32 -13.78 37.07
C SER A 262 3.22 -14.88 36.01
N LEU A 263 4.04 -15.94 36.11
CA LEU A 263 3.94 -17.11 35.25
C LEU A 263 2.60 -17.81 35.43
N ARG A 264 2.18 -18.06 36.68
CA ARG A 264 0.90 -18.73 36.99
C ARG A 264 -0.27 -18.02 36.32
N LYS A 265 -0.31 -16.68 36.42
CA LYS A 265 -1.31 -15.82 35.77
C LYS A 265 -1.32 -15.97 34.25
N VAL A 266 -0.15 -16.00 33.63
CA VAL A 266 -0.04 -16.12 32.16
C VAL A 266 -0.43 -17.52 31.67
N LEU A 267 -0.07 -18.58 32.40
CA LEU A 267 -0.49 -19.94 32.07
C LEU A 267 -2.02 -20.08 32.12
N GLU A 268 -2.66 -19.52 33.15
CA GLU A 268 -4.13 -19.48 33.27
C GLU A 268 -4.77 -18.69 32.11
N GLN A 269 -4.26 -17.50 31.81
CA GLN A 269 -4.78 -16.65 30.73
C GLN A 269 -4.62 -17.27 29.34
N THR A 270 -3.50 -17.93 29.09
CA THR A 270 -3.17 -18.46 27.75
C THR A 270 -3.60 -19.91 27.55
N LYS A 271 -4.05 -20.60 28.61
CA LYS A 271 -4.40 -22.02 28.64
C LYS A 271 -3.28 -22.92 28.14
N THR A 272 -2.02 -22.52 28.38
CA THR A 272 -0.85 -23.31 28.00
C THR A 272 -0.47 -24.27 29.12
N VAL A 273 -0.25 -25.53 28.78
CA VAL A 273 0.11 -26.58 29.74
C VAL A 273 1.64 -26.70 29.82
N PRO A 274 2.22 -26.88 31.02
CA PRO A 274 3.61 -27.32 31.14
C PRO A 274 3.73 -28.74 30.57
N VAL A 275 4.54 -28.89 29.52
CA VAL A 275 4.78 -30.19 28.89
C VAL A 275 6.20 -30.63 29.26
N VAL A 276 6.28 -31.65 30.11
CA VAL A 276 7.54 -32.31 30.47
C VAL A 276 7.50 -33.70 29.85
N TYR A 277 8.20 -33.87 28.72
CA TYR A 277 8.63 -35.21 28.32
C TYR A 277 9.97 -35.43 29.00
N PHE A 278 9.98 -36.28 30.02
CA PHE A 278 11.21 -36.84 30.58
C PHE A 278 11.78 -37.86 29.60
#